data_AF-A0A6V8EZI8-F1
#
_entry.id   AF-A0A6V8EZI8-F1
#
_cell.length_a   1.000
_cell.length_b   1.000
_cell.length_c   1.000
_cell.angle_alpha   90.00
_cell.angle_beta   90.00
_cell.angle_gamma   90.00
#
_symmetry.space_group_name_H-M   'P 1'
#
loop_
_entity.id
_entity.type
_entity.pdbx_description
1 polymer ?
#
loop_
_entity_poly.entity_id
_entity_poly.type
_entity_poly.pdbx_seq_one_letter_code
_entity_poly.pdbx_strand_id
1 'polypeptide(L)'
;SDHFYYMASKYGSCGEVHSYFCYLSGEEAFRTYMRIIADFEERSLRYMKNRRAARALRTLSPENAFYFHSPSGFIGYTAYSLDQFCELVSIVPADSLRYHQDRGDFACWINDILGDPLIAESIRECTERQDIKNLVGEWRDELWSHVK
;
A
#
# COMPACT_ATOMS: atom_id res chain seq x y z
N SER A 1 0.31 6.34 22.95
CA SER A 1 1.19 5.47 22.15
C SER A 1 2.17 6.37 21.44
N ASP A 2 3.46 6.23 21.75
CA ASP A 2 4.53 7.15 21.31
C ASP A 2 5.12 6.76 19.94
N HIS A 3 4.49 5.85 19.20
CA HIS A 3 5.01 5.37 17.91
C HIS A 3 5.20 6.50 16.90
N PHE A 4 4.25 7.43 16.79
CA PHE A 4 4.38 8.60 15.90
C PHE A 4 5.51 9.54 16.32
N TYR A 5 5.81 9.59 17.62
CA TYR A 5 6.94 10.35 18.13
C TYR A 5 8.27 9.74 17.66
N TYR A 6 8.40 8.41 17.66
CA TYR A 6 9.60 7.72 17.17
C TYR A 6 9.78 7.76 15.65
N MET A 7 8.71 7.93 14.87
CA MET A 7 8.81 8.10 13.41
C MET A 7 9.28 9.50 12.99
N ALA A 8 9.26 10.49 13.89
CA ALA A 8 9.56 11.87 13.55
C ALA A 8 11.05 12.04 13.24
N SER A 9 11.35 12.52 12.03
CA SER A 9 12.70 12.91 11.61
C SER A 9 13.08 14.28 12.18
N LYS A 10 13.38 14.34 13.49
CA LYS A 10 13.89 15.55 14.15
C LYS A 10 15.41 15.48 14.29
N TYR A 11 16.07 16.62 14.09
CA TYR A 11 17.52 16.77 14.21
C TYR A 11 17.88 17.74 15.35
N GLY A 12 19.13 17.68 15.85
CA GLY A 12 19.63 18.52 16.94
C GLY A 12 19.24 18.00 18.33
N SER A 13 19.31 18.86 19.35
CA SER A 13 19.06 18.48 20.76
C SER A 13 17.66 17.89 21.01
N CYS A 14 16.67 18.29 20.21
CA CYS A 14 15.32 17.69 20.23
C CYS A 14 15.28 16.26 19.68
N GLY A 15 16.26 15.84 18.87
CA GLY A 15 16.40 14.46 18.36
C GLY A 15 17.23 13.56 19.28
N GLU A 16 18.16 14.11 20.08
CA GLU A 16 18.98 13.31 21.01
C GLU A 16 18.14 12.62 22.10
N VAL A 17 17.06 13.25 22.54
CA VAL A 17 16.07 12.61 23.43
C VAL A 17 15.32 11.46 22.76
N HIS A 18 15.21 11.43 21.43
CA HIS A 18 14.58 10.31 20.71
C HIS A 18 15.44 9.04 20.81
N SER A 19 16.75 9.16 20.61
CA SER A 19 17.71 8.04 20.67
C SER A 19 17.82 7.37 22.05
N TYR A 20 17.41 8.06 23.12
CA TYR A 20 17.42 7.48 24.47
C TYR A 20 16.32 6.43 24.67
N PHE A 21 15.14 6.63 24.10
CA PHE A 21 13.99 5.73 24.27
C PHE A 21 13.78 4.77 23.10
N CYS A 22 14.30 5.10 21.91
CA CYS A 22 14.24 4.25 20.73
C CYS A 22 15.55 4.34 19.96
N TYR A 23 16.25 3.21 19.82
CA TYR A 23 17.51 3.12 19.07
C TYR A 23 17.31 3.00 17.55
N LEU A 24 16.06 2.86 17.10
CA LEU A 24 15.73 2.77 15.68
C LEU A 24 15.75 4.16 15.05
N SER A 25 16.19 4.23 13.80
CA SER A 25 15.95 5.41 12.96
C SER A 25 14.44 5.63 12.76
N GLY A 26 14.05 6.86 12.41
CA GLY A 26 12.62 7.17 12.14
C GLY A 26 12.02 6.30 11.03
N GLU A 27 12.81 5.95 10.02
CA GLU A 27 12.42 5.01 8.97
C GLU A 27 12.20 3.60 9.53
N GLU A 28 13.14 3.08 10.32
CA GLU A 28 13.01 1.74 10.92
C GLU A 28 11.83 1.67 11.90
N ALA A 29 11.59 2.74 12.67
CA ALA A 29 10.42 2.85 13.53
C ALA A 29 9.12 2.81 12.71
N PHE A 30 9.06 3.54 11.59
CA PHE A 30 7.93 3.49 10.66
C PHE A 30 7.73 2.10 10.07
N ARG A 31 8.77 1.47 9.54
CA ARG A 31 8.71 0.12 8.96
C ARG A 31 8.24 -0.91 9.99
N THR A 32 8.76 -0.82 11.21
CA THR A 32 8.37 -1.70 12.32
C THR A 32 6.90 -1.52 12.67
N TYR A 33 6.45 -0.27 12.80
CA TYR A 33 5.04 0.04 13.03
C TYR A 33 4.13 -0.53 11.94
N MET A 34 4.47 -0.30 10.65
CA MET A 34 3.69 -0.81 9.53
C MET A 34 3.62 -2.34 9.51
N ARG A 35 4.71 -3.05 9.83
CA ARG A 35 4.71 -4.52 9.97
C ARG A 35 3.76 -4.98 11.07
N ILE A 36 3.78 -4.32 12.23
CA ILE A 36 2.93 -4.67 13.37
C ILE A 36 1.45 -4.48 13.00
N ILE A 37 1.10 -3.34 12.40
CA ILE A 37 -0.30 -3.07 11.99
C ILE A 37 -0.76 -4.07 10.93
N ALA A 38 0.07 -4.34 9.91
CA ALA A 38 -0.27 -5.31 8.87
C ALA A 38 -0.48 -6.73 9.43
N ASP A 39 0.40 -7.21 10.33
CA ASP A 39 0.23 -8.51 10.98
C ASP A 39 -1.03 -8.55 11.87
N PHE A 40 -1.31 -7.46 12.59
CA PHE A 40 -2.52 -7.36 13.40
C PHE A 40 -3.80 -7.43 12.56
N GLU A 41 -3.87 -6.67 11.46
CA GLU A 41 -5.01 -6.70 10.54
C GLU A 41 -5.17 -8.08 9.88
N GLU A 42 -4.07 -8.68 9.39
CA GLU A 42 -4.06 -10.02 8.80
C GLU A 42 -4.62 -11.08 9.78
N ARG A 43 -4.18 -11.03 11.04
CA ARG A 43 -4.70 -11.94 12.09
C ARG A 43 -6.17 -11.68 12.39
N SER A 44 -6.60 -10.43 12.32
CA SER A 44 -7.97 -10.02 12.59
C SER A 44 -8.95 -10.44 11.49
N LEU A 45 -8.46 -10.77 10.28
CA LEU A 45 -9.29 -11.27 9.18
C LEU A 45 -10.17 -12.46 9.58
N ARG A 46 -9.72 -13.32 10.50
CA ARG A 46 -10.51 -14.47 10.97
C ARG A 46 -11.83 -14.11 11.64
N TYR A 47 -11.98 -12.87 12.10
CA TYR A 47 -13.18 -12.34 12.73
C TYR A 47 -14.05 -11.50 11.78
N MET A 48 -13.60 -11.30 10.54
CA MET A 48 -14.30 -10.48 9.56
C MET A 48 -15.36 -11.31 8.82
N LYS A 49 -16.55 -10.72 8.63
CA LYS A 49 -17.68 -11.34 7.94
C LYS A 49 -17.32 -11.72 6.50
N ASN A 50 -16.70 -10.81 5.76
CA ASN A 50 -16.14 -11.08 4.44
C ASN A 50 -14.61 -11.03 4.49
N ARG A 51 -14.00 -12.21 4.63
CA ARG A 51 -12.55 -12.38 4.72
C ARG A 51 -11.82 -11.92 3.45
N ARG A 52 -12.39 -12.17 2.27
CA ARG A 52 -11.77 -11.79 1.00
C ARG A 52 -11.71 -10.27 0.86
N ALA A 53 -12.83 -9.60 1.14
CA ALA A 53 -12.89 -8.15 1.07
C ALA A 53 -12.00 -7.48 2.12
N ALA A 54 -12.05 -7.94 3.37
CA ALA A 54 -11.16 -7.44 4.42
C ALA A 54 -9.68 -7.69 4.09
N ARG A 55 -9.33 -8.82 3.46
CA ARG A 55 -7.95 -9.10 3.03
C ARG A 55 -7.49 -8.08 1.99
N ALA A 56 -8.28 -7.82 0.95
CA ALA A 56 -7.89 -6.89 -0.10
C ALA A 56 -7.79 -5.43 0.39
N LEU A 57 -8.59 -5.04 1.39
CA LEU A 57 -8.62 -3.68 1.95
C LEU A 57 -7.61 -3.43 3.08
N ARG A 58 -6.91 -4.46 3.55
CA ARG A 58 -5.99 -4.34 4.70
C ARG A 58 -4.81 -3.42 4.45
N THR A 59 -4.23 -2.93 5.54
CA THR A 59 -2.90 -2.32 5.59
C THR A 59 -1.83 -3.37 5.29
N LEU A 60 -0.90 -3.03 4.41
CA LEU A 60 0.21 -3.88 3.97
C LEU A 60 1.50 -3.53 4.70
N SER A 61 2.36 -4.53 4.89
CA SER A 61 3.72 -4.33 5.39
C SER A 61 4.61 -3.72 4.30
N PRO A 62 5.77 -3.14 4.65
CA PRO A 62 6.72 -2.61 3.65
C PRO A 62 7.16 -3.64 2.59
N GLU A 63 7.13 -4.92 2.90
CA GLU A 63 7.54 -5.97 1.95
C GLU A 63 6.46 -6.26 0.89
N ASN A 64 5.21 -5.94 1.21
CA ASN A 64 4.04 -6.24 0.39
C ASN A 64 3.42 -4.98 -0.25
N ALA A 65 3.83 -3.79 0.18
CA ALA A 65 3.34 -2.52 -0.35
C ALA A 65 3.70 -2.35 -1.84
N PHE A 66 2.91 -1.57 -2.58
CA PHE A 66 3.21 -1.27 -3.98
C PHE A 66 4.14 -0.06 -4.06
N TYR A 67 5.36 -0.25 -4.53
CA TYR A 67 6.32 0.83 -4.74
C TYR A 67 6.27 1.29 -6.19
N PHE A 68 5.87 2.54 -6.41
CA PHE A 68 5.88 3.12 -7.74
C PHE A 68 7.32 3.43 -8.17
N HIS A 69 7.67 2.95 -9.36
CA HIS A 69 8.93 3.08 -10.02
C HIS A 69 8.73 3.65 -11.42
N SER A 70 9.81 4.22 -11.94
CA SER A 70 9.98 4.53 -13.34
C SER A 70 11.21 3.75 -13.85
N PRO A 71 11.55 3.84 -15.14
CA PRO A 71 12.79 3.27 -15.65
C PRO A 71 14.06 3.76 -14.91
N SER A 72 14.02 4.93 -14.25
CA SER A 72 15.15 5.47 -13.47
C SER A 72 15.17 5.03 -12.00
N GLY A 73 14.16 4.26 -11.55
CA GLY A 73 14.08 3.75 -10.19
C GLY A 73 12.85 4.26 -9.42
N PHE A 74 12.89 4.12 -8.09
CA PHE A 74 11.81 4.48 -7.19
C PHE A 74 11.50 5.97 -7.23
N ILE A 75 10.22 6.33 -7.38
CA ILE A 75 9.79 7.73 -7.56
C ILE A 75 9.24 8.38 -6.29
N GLY A 76 9.35 7.73 -5.13
CA GLY A 76 8.92 8.30 -3.85
C GLY A 76 7.48 8.01 -3.44
N TYR A 77 6.69 7.33 -4.28
CA TYR A 77 5.30 6.97 -3.97
C TYR A 77 5.16 5.50 -3.62
N THR A 78 4.50 5.19 -2.51
CA THR A 78 4.26 3.82 -2.05
C THR A 78 2.81 3.69 -1.59
N ALA A 79 2.09 2.67 -2.08
CA ALA A 79 0.75 2.33 -1.61
C ALA A 79 0.81 1.19 -0.58
N TYR A 80 0.44 1.49 0.66
CA TYR A 80 0.32 0.51 1.75
C TYR A 80 -1.09 -0.07 1.88
N SER A 81 -2.01 0.26 0.98
CA SER A 81 -3.37 -0.32 0.92
C SER A 81 -3.97 -0.11 -0.48
N LEU A 82 -5.09 -0.79 -0.77
CA LEU A 82 -5.86 -0.56 -1.99
C LEU A 82 -6.38 0.89 -2.06
N ASP A 83 -6.85 1.47 -0.95
CA ASP A 83 -7.30 2.86 -0.93
C ASP A 83 -6.19 3.83 -1.37
N GLN A 84 -4.98 3.67 -0.81
CA GLN A 84 -3.83 4.49 -1.20
C GLN A 84 -3.43 4.25 -2.66
N PHE A 85 -3.52 3.02 -3.15
CA PHE A 85 -3.25 2.72 -4.55
C PHE A 85 -4.21 3.48 -5.47
N CYS A 86 -5.52 3.45 -5.19
CA CYS A 86 -6.54 4.17 -5.95
C CYS A 86 -6.29 5.69 -5.99
N GLU A 87 -5.88 6.28 -4.85
CA GLU A 87 -5.51 7.69 -4.77
C GLU A 87 -4.24 7.98 -5.60
N LEU A 88 -3.19 7.18 -5.43
CA LEU A 88 -1.90 7.38 -6.07
C LEU A 88 -1.97 7.24 -7.59
N VAL A 89 -2.79 6.33 -8.14
CA VAL A 89 -3.02 6.22 -9.59
C VAL A 89 -3.44 7.56 -10.22
N SER A 90 -4.13 8.43 -9.46
CA SER A 90 -4.53 9.76 -9.96
C SER A 90 -3.38 10.78 -9.98
N ILE A 91 -2.35 10.59 -9.15
CA ILE A 91 -1.34 11.60 -8.83
C ILE A 91 0.02 11.26 -9.46
N VAL A 92 0.41 9.98 -9.44
CA VAL A 92 1.74 9.56 -9.92
C VAL A 92 1.94 9.89 -11.41
N PRO A 93 3.17 10.12 -11.87
CA PRO A 93 3.47 10.36 -13.29
C PRO A 93 2.97 9.25 -14.22
N ALA A 94 2.52 9.61 -15.43
CA ALA A 94 1.94 8.66 -16.39
C ALA A 94 2.96 7.64 -16.94
N ASP A 95 4.23 8.03 -17.03
CA ASP A 95 5.33 7.15 -17.41
C ASP A 95 5.56 6.04 -16.37
N SER A 96 5.41 6.32 -15.08
CA SER A 96 5.45 5.30 -14.02
C SER A 96 4.27 4.32 -14.12
N LEU A 97 3.06 4.81 -14.39
CA LEU A 97 1.90 3.92 -14.60
C LEU A 97 2.12 2.99 -15.79
N ARG A 98 2.54 3.54 -16.94
CA ARG A 98 2.83 2.74 -18.14
C ARG A 98 3.95 1.74 -17.86
N TYR A 99 5.01 2.16 -17.18
CA TYR A 99 6.12 1.27 -16.83
C TYR A 99 5.68 0.04 -16.04
N HIS A 100 4.77 0.20 -15.07
CA HIS A 100 4.22 -0.92 -14.31
C HIS A 100 3.17 -1.72 -15.08
N GLN A 101 2.33 -1.05 -15.87
CA GLN A 101 1.30 -1.68 -16.70
C GLN A 101 1.94 -2.62 -17.74
N ASP A 102 2.93 -2.13 -18.50
CA ASP A 102 3.64 -2.89 -19.54
C ASP A 102 4.34 -4.13 -18.99
N ARG A 103 4.80 -4.06 -17.73
CA ARG A 103 5.45 -5.17 -17.01
C ARG A 103 4.47 -6.13 -16.34
N GLY A 104 3.19 -5.76 -16.26
CA GLY A 104 2.16 -6.51 -15.54
C GLY A 104 2.31 -6.43 -14.02
N ASP A 105 3.05 -5.45 -13.50
CA ASP A 105 3.36 -5.36 -12.06
C ASP A 105 2.08 -5.16 -11.22
N PHE A 106 1.12 -4.36 -11.71
CA PHE A 106 -0.16 -4.17 -11.02
C PHE A 106 -0.95 -5.46 -10.92
N ALA A 107 -1.05 -6.22 -12.02
CA ALA A 107 -1.76 -7.49 -12.06
C ALA A 107 -1.12 -8.52 -11.11
N CYS A 108 0.21 -8.64 -11.13
CA CYS A 108 0.93 -9.52 -10.21
C CYS A 108 0.69 -9.12 -8.75
N TRP A 109 0.79 -7.83 -8.42
CA TRP A 109 0.55 -7.34 -7.06
C TRP A 109 -0.89 -7.59 -6.58
N ILE A 110 -1.89 -7.30 -7.42
CA ILE A 110 -3.31 -7.54 -7.10
C ILE A 110 -3.56 -9.04 -6.89
N ASN A 111 -3.02 -9.90 -7.75
CA ASN A 111 -3.19 -11.34 -7.61
C ASN A 111 -2.51 -11.89 -6.34
N ASP A 112 -1.22 -11.60 -6.17
CA ASP A 112 -0.39 -12.27 -5.18
C ASP A 112 -0.58 -11.67 -3.78
N ILE A 113 -0.72 -10.34 -3.69
CA ILE A 113 -0.78 -9.61 -2.42
C ILE A 113 -2.21 -9.35 -1.96
N LEU A 114 -3.07 -8.87 -2.87
CA LEU A 114 -4.47 -8.55 -2.55
C LEU A 114 -5.37 -9.79 -2.66
N GLY A 115 -5.03 -10.76 -3.52
CA GLY A 115 -5.71 -12.04 -3.65
C GLY A 115 -6.94 -12.02 -4.54
N ASP A 116 -6.97 -11.14 -5.53
CA ASP A 116 -8.08 -11.06 -6.48
C ASP A 116 -7.63 -11.35 -7.92
N PRO A 117 -7.63 -12.62 -8.34
CA PRO A 117 -7.20 -13.00 -9.69
C PRO A 117 -8.11 -12.44 -10.79
N LEU A 118 -9.38 -12.16 -10.49
CA LEU A 118 -10.31 -11.63 -11.50
C LEU A 118 -9.97 -10.18 -11.81
N ILE A 119 -9.74 -9.37 -10.79
CA ILE A 119 -9.31 -7.98 -10.99
C ILE A 119 -7.89 -7.90 -11.54
N ALA A 120 -7.01 -8.82 -11.15
CA ALA A 120 -5.68 -8.94 -11.72
C ALA A 120 -5.71 -9.21 -13.23
N GLU A 121 -6.69 -9.96 -13.74
CA GLU A 121 -6.86 -10.14 -15.18
C GLU A 121 -7.44 -8.90 -15.83
N SER A 122 -8.52 -8.35 -15.26
CA SER A 122 -9.17 -7.14 -15.78
C SER A 122 -8.22 -5.95 -15.90
N ILE A 123 -7.29 -5.77 -14.94
CA ILE A 123 -6.34 -4.65 -14.98
C ILE A 123 -5.30 -4.80 -16.09
N ARG A 124 -5.00 -6.02 -16.58
CA ARG A 124 -4.06 -6.21 -17.70
C ARG A 124 -4.58 -5.59 -18.99
N GLU A 125 -5.91 -5.61 -19.16
CA GLU A 125 -6.59 -5.05 -20.32
C GLU A 125 -6.70 -3.51 -20.28
N CYS A 126 -6.37 -2.89 -19.14
CA CYS A 126 -6.36 -1.43 -19.04
C CYS A 126 -5.15 -0.84 -19.79
N THR A 127 -5.43 0.12 -20.68
CA THR A 127 -4.39 0.81 -21.45
C THR A 127 -4.17 2.25 -20.98
N GLU A 128 -5.23 2.91 -20.50
CA GLU A 128 -5.17 4.30 -20.07
C GLU A 128 -5.30 4.43 -18.55
N ARG A 129 -4.78 5.54 -18.01
CA ARG A 129 -4.90 5.87 -16.57
C ARG A 129 -6.36 5.80 -16.10
N GLN A 130 -7.28 6.29 -16.92
CA GLN A 130 -8.69 6.36 -16.55
C GLN A 130 -9.31 4.97 -16.41
N ASP A 131 -8.89 4.01 -17.24
CA ASP A 131 -9.36 2.62 -17.17
C ASP A 131 -8.92 1.98 -15.84
N ILE A 132 -7.62 2.12 -15.52
CA ILE A 132 -7.06 1.64 -14.26
C ILE A 132 -7.82 2.26 -13.09
N LYS A 133 -7.96 3.59 -13.09
CA LYS A 133 -8.62 4.34 -12.02
C LYS A 133 -10.07 3.91 -11.81
N ASN A 134 -10.84 3.75 -12.88
CA ASN A 134 -12.23 3.33 -12.80
C ASN A 134 -12.32 1.90 -12.25
N LEU A 135 -11.54 0.97 -12.80
CA LEU A 135 -11.54 -0.43 -12.39
C LEU A 135 -11.23 -0.58 -10.90
N VAL A 136 -10.12 0.02 -10.42
CA VAL A 136 -9.72 -0.13 -9.02
C VAL A 136 -10.62 0.67 -8.08
N GLY A 137 -11.23 1.77 -8.55
CA GLY A 137 -12.21 2.55 -7.81
C GLY A 137 -13.50 1.76 -7.58
N GLU A 138 -14.08 1.20 -8.64
CA GLU A 138 -15.29 0.36 -8.57
C GLU A 138 -15.05 -0.88 -7.70
N TRP A 139 -13.91 -1.55 -7.91
CA TRP A 139 -13.50 -2.69 -7.09
C TRP A 139 -13.41 -2.32 -5.61
N ARG A 140 -12.69 -1.24 -5.27
CA ARG A 140 -12.57 -0.75 -3.89
C ARG A 140 -13.93 -0.49 -3.25
N ASP A 141 -14.83 0.17 -3.98
CA ASP A 141 -16.16 0.52 -3.49
C ASP A 141 -17.04 -0.73 -3.27
N GLU A 142 -16.95 -1.73 -4.16
CA GLU A 142 -17.57 -3.04 -3.99
C GLU A 142 -17.06 -3.74 -2.72
N LEU A 143 -15.74 -3.80 -2.51
CA LEU A 143 -15.16 -4.44 -1.33
C LEU A 143 -15.62 -3.78 -0.03
N TRP A 144 -15.65 -2.44 0.03
CA TRP A 144 -16.14 -1.72 1.20
C TRP A 144 -17.62 -1.95 1.48
N SER A 145 -18.43 -2.22 0.45
CA SER A 145 -19.84 -2.59 0.62
C SER A 145 -20.04 -3.93 1.36
N HIS A 146 -19.03 -4.80 1.32
CA HIS A 146 -19.08 -6.15 1.92
C HIS A 146 -18.47 -6.26 3.31
N VAL A 147 -17.77 -5.22 3.76
CA VAL A 147 -17.15 -5.16 5.09
C VAL A 147 -18.04 -4.45 6.13
N LYS A 148 -19.01 -3.64 5.67
CA LYS A 148 -20.07 -3.04 6.50
C LYS A 148 -21.11 -4.09 6.95
#